data_AF-W4P8Y7-F1
#
_entry.id   AF-W4P8Y7-F1
#
_cell.length_a   1.000
_cell.length_b   1.000
_cell.length_c   1.000
_cell.angle_alpha   90.00
_cell.angle_beta   90.00
_cell.angle_gamma   90.00
#
_symmetry.space_group_name_H-M   'P 1'
#
loop_
_entity.id
_entity.type
_entity.pdbx_description
1 polymer ?
#
loop_
_entity_poly.entity_id
_entity_poly.type
_entity_poly.pdbx_seq_one_letter_code
_entity_poly.pdbx_strand_id
1 'polypeptide(L)'
;MAAGPIALKMGYDTKVKGSGGFSDIDLILFRYADVYLSLAEALSQKAGSTASDLKEAVDLINVVRARAKLGNLTYAEHNTPDKVLNALLLERWHEFWCENGQFRQT
;
A
#
# COMPACT_ATOMS: atom_id res chain seq x y z
N MET A 1 6.84 25.56 -22.30
CA MET A 1 6.14 24.26 -22.34
C MET A 1 5.39 24.13 -21.03
N ALA A 2 4.06 24.19 -21.04
CA ALA A 2 3.28 23.92 -19.83
C ALA A 2 3.26 22.40 -19.64
N ALA A 3 4.14 21.89 -18.76
CA ALA A 3 4.00 20.53 -18.29
C ALA A 3 2.67 20.44 -17.52
N GLY A 4 1.80 19.50 -17.90
CA GLY A 4 0.63 19.18 -17.09
C GLY A 4 1.04 18.72 -15.69
N PRO A 5 0.13 18.75 -14.70
CA PRO A 5 0.47 18.34 -13.35
C PRO A 5 0.95 16.88 -13.35
N ILE A 6 2.10 16.63 -12.71
CA ILE A 6 2.51 15.26 -12.38
C ILE A 6 1.52 14.74 -11.34
N ALA A 7 0.92 13.58 -11.59
CA ALA A 7 0.05 12.95 -10.61
C ALA A 7 0.89 12.51 -9.40
N LEU A 8 0.61 13.10 -8.24
CA LEU A 8 1.28 12.84 -6.98
C LEU A 8 0.24 12.53 -5.91
N LYS A 9 0.53 11.61 -4.99
CA LYS A 9 -0.33 11.31 -3.84
C LYS A 9 -0.03 12.25 -2.68
N MET A 10 -0.20 13.54 -2.95
CA MET A 10 -0.10 14.62 -1.97
C MET A 10 -1.25 15.59 -2.13
N GLY A 11 -1.57 16.32 -1.06
CA GLY A 11 -2.60 17.35 -1.09
C GLY A 11 -2.23 18.52 -2.00
N TYR A 12 -3.20 19.39 -2.28
CA TYR A 12 -2.94 20.64 -2.97
C TYR A 12 -2.12 21.58 -2.08
N ASP A 13 -0.90 21.91 -2.49
CA ASP A 13 -0.10 22.92 -1.82
C ASP A 13 -0.44 24.33 -2.33
N THR A 14 -1.17 25.07 -1.50
CA THR A 14 -1.55 26.46 -1.76
C THR A 14 -0.35 27.43 -1.83
N LYS A 15 0.82 27.04 -1.30
CA LYS A 15 2.02 27.91 -1.21
C LYS A 15 2.92 27.84 -2.44
N VAL A 16 2.71 26.89 -3.36
CA VAL A 16 3.56 26.69 -4.55
C VAL A 16 3.78 27.98 -5.35
N LYS A 17 2.74 28.81 -5.49
CA LYS A 17 2.86 30.11 -6.20
C LYS A 17 3.79 31.10 -5.51
N GLY A 18 3.84 31.09 -4.18
CA GLY A 18 4.71 31.95 -3.37
C GLY A 18 6.12 31.38 -3.18
N SER A 19 6.29 30.06 -3.35
CA SER A 19 7.56 29.33 -3.17
C SER A 19 8.31 29.11 -4.50
N GLY A 20 8.13 30.01 -5.49
CA GLY A 20 8.86 29.92 -6.77
C GLY A 20 8.57 28.66 -7.59
N GLY A 21 7.43 27.99 -7.36
CA GLY A 21 7.06 26.74 -8.03
C GLY A 21 7.46 25.47 -7.28
N PHE A 22 8.05 25.58 -6.09
CA PHE A 22 8.37 24.44 -5.23
C PHE A 22 7.22 24.13 -4.27
N SER A 23 7.04 22.84 -3.96
CA SER A 23 6.09 22.39 -2.93
C SER A 23 6.81 22.34 -1.59
N ASP A 24 6.14 22.80 -0.53
CA ASP A 24 6.59 22.62 0.86
C ASP A 24 6.12 21.28 1.44
N ILE A 25 5.36 20.48 0.68
CA ILE A 25 4.92 19.16 1.12
C ILE A 25 6.09 18.17 1.03
N ASP A 26 6.40 17.55 2.17
CA ASP A 26 7.40 16.49 2.25
C ASP A 26 7.01 15.27 1.38
N LEU A 27 7.97 14.81 0.57
CA LEU A 27 7.82 13.59 -0.19
C LEU A 27 7.92 12.38 0.73
N ILE A 28 6.89 11.54 0.69
CA ILE A 28 6.87 10.29 1.46
C ILE A 28 7.74 9.27 0.73
N LEU A 29 8.86 8.89 1.35
CA LEU A 29 9.70 7.79 0.88
C LEU A 29 9.26 6.44 1.48
N PHE A 30 8.92 6.44 2.77
CA PHE A 30 8.42 5.27 3.49
C PHE A 30 7.35 5.70 4.48
N ARG A 31 6.34 4.85 4.65
CA ARG A 31 5.29 5.05 5.66
C ARG A 31 4.75 3.73 6.17
N TYR A 32 4.06 3.78 7.30
CA TYR A 32 3.74 2.59 8.07
C TYR A 32 2.87 1.55 7.34
N ALA A 33 2.02 1.97 6.39
CA ALA A 33 1.28 1.04 5.55
C ALA A 33 2.19 0.09 4.73
N ASP A 34 3.38 0.55 4.30
CA ASP A 34 4.33 -0.30 3.58
C ASP A 34 4.95 -1.34 4.50
N VAL A 35 5.14 -1.01 5.78
CA VAL A 35 5.59 -1.99 6.78
C VAL A 35 4.54 -3.08 6.98
N TYR A 36 3.26 -2.72 7.11
CA TYR A 36 2.18 -3.69 7.26
C TYR A 36 2.05 -4.60 6.04
N LEU A 37 2.02 -4.03 4.83
CA LEU A 37 1.91 -4.82 3.61
C LEU A 37 3.17 -5.66 3.36
N SER A 38 4.36 -5.16 3.69
CA SER A 38 5.59 -5.95 3.55
C SER A 38 5.68 -7.10 4.56
N LEU A 39 5.21 -6.91 5.79
CA LEU A 39 5.11 -7.99 6.76
C LEU A 39 4.08 -9.04 6.35
N ALA A 40 2.91 -8.62 5.87
CA ALA A 40 1.88 -9.54 5.37
C ALA A 40 2.41 -10.40 4.19
N GLU A 41 3.17 -9.78 3.28
CA GLU A 41 3.82 -10.47 2.17
C GLU A 41 4.81 -11.52 2.69
N ALA A 42 5.72 -11.12 3.59
CA ALA A 42 6.71 -12.02 4.19
C ALA A 42 6.07 -13.20 4.94
N LEU A 43 5.02 -12.97 5.74
CA LEU A 43 4.30 -14.01 6.47
C LEU A 43 3.62 -15.01 5.53
N SER A 44 3.02 -14.51 4.44
CA SER A 44 2.33 -15.37 3.47
C SER A 44 3.29 -16.17 2.59
N GLN A 45 4.46 -15.60 2.24
CA GLN A 45 5.38 -16.17 1.26
C GLN A 45 6.58 -16.90 1.87
N LYS A 46 6.79 -16.84 3.19
CA LYS A 46 7.87 -17.60 3.83
C LYS A 46 7.69 -19.10 3.62
N ALA A 47 8.79 -19.82 3.45
CA ALA A 47 8.78 -21.27 3.37
C ALA A 47 8.14 -21.87 4.64
N GLY A 48 7.15 -22.74 4.46
CA GLY A 48 6.40 -23.33 5.56
C GLY A 48 5.39 -22.39 6.24
N SER A 49 4.91 -21.35 5.54
CA SER A 49 3.83 -20.47 6.03
C SER A 49 2.64 -21.29 6.57
N THR A 50 2.24 -20.96 7.80
CA THR A 50 1.20 -21.67 8.55
C THR A 50 -0.17 -20.99 8.40
N ALA A 51 -1.23 -21.66 8.85
CA ALA A 51 -2.56 -21.06 8.89
C ALA A 51 -2.61 -19.78 9.76
N SER A 52 -1.86 -19.73 10.86
CA SER A 52 -1.77 -18.52 11.70
C SER A 52 -1.04 -17.38 11.00
N ASP A 53 0.01 -17.69 10.23
CA ASP A 53 0.74 -16.67 9.46
C ASP A 53 -0.15 -16.04 8.38
N LEU A 54 -0.92 -16.87 7.67
CA LEU A 54 -1.87 -16.39 6.66
C LEU A 54 -2.99 -15.56 7.28
N LYS A 55 -3.49 -15.96 8.45
CA LYS A 55 -4.50 -15.17 9.18
C LYS A 55 -3.93 -13.81 9.60
N GLU A 56 -2.73 -13.79 10.15
CA GLU A 56 -2.06 -12.54 10.53
C GLU A 56 -1.80 -11.64 9.31
N ALA A 57 -1.35 -12.20 8.19
CA ALA A 57 -1.19 -11.45 6.94
C ALA A 57 -2.51 -10.79 6.48
N VAL A 58 -3.64 -11.52 6.55
CA VAL A 58 -4.97 -10.96 6.24
C VAL A 58 -5.35 -9.85 7.22
N ASP A 59 -5.10 -10.04 8.52
CA ASP A 59 -5.38 -9.03 9.54
C ASP A 59 -4.56 -7.75 9.31
N LEU A 60 -3.29 -7.86 8.90
CA LEU A 60 -2.42 -6.74 8.55
C LEU A 60 -2.91 -5.98 7.31
N ILE A 61 -3.35 -6.68 6.26
CA ILE A 61 -3.97 -6.04 5.09
C ILE A 61 -5.23 -5.26 5.53
N ASN A 62 -6.02 -5.82 6.45
CA ASN A 62 -7.22 -5.19 6.97
C ASN A 62 -6.95 -3.90 7.76
N VAL A 63 -5.76 -3.73 8.35
CA VAL A 63 -5.38 -2.44 8.97
C VAL A 63 -5.39 -1.31 7.94
N VAL A 64 -4.83 -1.57 6.75
CA VAL A 64 -4.79 -0.60 5.64
C VAL A 64 -6.21 -0.37 5.09
N ARG A 65 -6.97 -1.44 4.87
CA ARG A 65 -8.35 -1.37 4.36
C ARG A 65 -9.29 -0.62 5.29
N ALA A 66 -9.23 -0.88 6.59
CA ALA A 66 -10.04 -0.21 7.59
C ALA A 66 -9.74 1.30 7.64
N ARG A 67 -8.46 1.68 7.54
CA ARG A 67 -8.06 3.09 7.41
C ARG A 67 -8.68 3.74 6.16
N ALA A 68 -8.69 3.01 5.05
CA ALA A 68 -9.33 3.42 3.80
C ALA A 68 -10.88 3.29 3.79
N LYS A 69 -11.49 2.84 4.89
CA LYS A 69 -12.93 2.60 5.04
C LYS A 69 -13.49 1.54 4.06
N LEU A 70 -12.65 0.58 3.70
CA LEU A 70 -13.04 -0.58 2.89
C LEU A 70 -13.45 -1.75 3.81
N GLY A 71 -14.30 -2.64 3.30
CA GLY A 71 -14.69 -3.85 4.02
C GLY A 71 -13.50 -4.79 4.24
N ASN A 72 -13.46 -5.43 5.41
CA ASN A 72 -12.39 -6.38 5.74
C ASN A 72 -12.44 -7.62 4.86
N LEU A 73 -11.27 -8.13 4.48
CA LEU A 73 -11.07 -9.45 3.91
C LEU A 73 -11.22 -10.52 5.00
N THR A 74 -11.67 -11.70 4.61
CA THR A 74 -11.79 -12.84 5.52
C THR A 74 -10.69 -13.88 5.26
N TYR A 75 -10.23 -14.53 6.32
CA TYR A 75 -9.31 -15.67 6.20
C TYR A 75 -9.94 -16.82 5.39
N ALA A 76 -11.25 -17.06 5.54
CA ALA A 76 -11.95 -18.12 4.81
C ALA A 76 -11.79 -17.98 3.28
N GLU A 77 -11.82 -16.74 2.79
CA GLU A 77 -11.63 -16.44 1.36
C GLU A 77 -10.15 -16.36 0.96
N HIS A 78 -9.25 -16.06 1.90
CA HIS A 78 -7.81 -15.83 1.71
C HIS A 78 -6.96 -16.81 2.53
N ASN A 79 -7.20 -18.10 2.34
CA ASN A 79 -6.62 -19.18 3.16
C ASN A 79 -5.40 -19.88 2.52
N THR A 80 -4.86 -19.36 1.43
CA THR A 80 -3.64 -19.88 0.78
C THR A 80 -2.65 -18.73 0.52
N PRO A 81 -1.34 -19.01 0.45
CA PRO A 81 -0.33 -18.00 0.12
C PRO A 81 -0.68 -17.18 -1.13
N ASP A 82 -1.08 -17.84 -2.22
CA ASP A 82 -1.41 -17.16 -3.48
C ASP A 82 -2.63 -16.25 -3.36
N LYS A 83 -3.65 -16.64 -2.60
CA LYS A 83 -4.85 -15.82 -2.39
C LYS A 83 -4.51 -14.57 -1.57
N VAL A 84 -3.69 -14.73 -0.53
CA VAL A 84 -3.21 -13.60 0.28
C VAL A 84 -2.35 -12.68 -0.57
N LEU A 85 -1.42 -13.23 -1.37
CA LEU A 85 -0.55 -12.45 -2.25
C LEU A 85 -1.35 -11.63 -3.27
N ASN A 86 -2.33 -12.24 -3.93
CA ASN A 86 -3.17 -11.53 -4.90
C ASN A 86 -3.94 -10.36 -4.26
N ALA A 87 -4.54 -10.58 -3.09
CA ALA A 87 -5.24 -9.52 -2.37
C ALA A 87 -4.28 -8.42 -1.90
N LEU A 88 -3.07 -8.79 -1.46
CA LEU A 88 -2.02 -7.87 -1.04
C LEU A 88 -1.52 -7.01 -2.19
N LEU A 89 -1.24 -7.60 -3.36
CA LEU A 89 -0.79 -6.86 -4.54
C LEU A 89 -1.84 -5.85 -5.01
N LEU A 90 -3.12 -6.25 -5.00
CA LEU A 90 -4.23 -5.34 -5.28
C LEU A 90 -4.29 -4.17 -4.28
N GLU A 91 -4.18 -4.46 -2.99
CA GLU A 91 -4.19 -3.41 -1.96
C GLU A 91 -2.97 -2.49 -2.08
N ARG A 92 -1.79 -3.04 -2.39
CA ARG A 92 -0.55 -2.28 -2.62
C ARG A 92 -0.69 -1.30 -3.79
N TRP A 93 -1.40 -1.69 -4.86
CA TRP A 93 -1.69 -0.80 -6.00
C TRP A 93 -2.61 0.35 -5.61
N HIS A 94 -3.68 0.09 -4.87
CA HIS A 94 -4.58 1.14 -4.40
C HIS A 94 -3.87 2.10 -3.42
N GLU A 95 -3.10 1.52 -2.51
CA GLU A 95 -2.51 2.25 -1.40
C GLU A 95 -1.34 3.14 -1.85
N PHE A 96 -0.46 2.64 -2.72
CA PHE A 96 0.77 3.34 -3.15
C PHE A 96 0.72 3.96 -4.55
N TRP A 97 -0.49 4.18 -5.08
CA TRP A 97 -0.67 4.95 -6.30
C TRP A 97 0.08 6.29 -6.23
N CYS A 98 0.90 6.62 -7.23
CA CYS A 98 1.73 7.83 -7.28
C CYS A 98 2.77 8.00 -6.14
N GLU A 99 3.15 6.93 -5.44
CA GLU A 99 4.19 6.94 -4.38
C GLU A 99 5.39 6.04 -4.75
N ASN A 100 5.72 5.92 -6.05
CA ASN A 100 6.67 4.91 -6.55
C ASN A 100 6.31 3.47 -6.13
N GLY A 101 5.01 3.19 -5.96
CA GLY A 101 4.50 1.91 -5.51
C GLY A 101 5.18 0.77 -6.27
N GLN A 102 6.09 0.06 -5.59
CA GLN A 102 6.93 -0.96 -6.19
C GLN A 102 6.03 -1.98 -6.89
N PHE A 103 6.07 -1.97 -8.22
CA PHE A 103 5.51 -3.04 -9.02
C PHE A 103 6.37 -4.27 -8.77
N ARG A 104 5.89 -5.17 -7.90
CA ARG A 104 6.50 -6.47 -7.66
C ARG A 104 5.72 -7.47 -8.50
N GLN A 105 6.35 -7.99 -9.55
CA GLN A 105 5.86 -9.17 -10.26
C GLN A 105 6.55 -10.40 -9.68
N THR A 106 5.77 -11.45 -9.47
CA THR A 106 6.28 -12.81 -9.26
C THR A 106 6.90 -13.35 -10.54
#